data_AF-A4P187-F1
#
_entry.id   AF-A4P187-F1
#
_cell.length_a   1.000
_cell.length_b   1.000
_cell.length_c   1.000
_cell.angle_alpha   90.00
_cell.angle_beta   90.00
_cell.angle_gamma   90.00
#
_symmetry.space_group_name_H-M   'P 1'
#
loop_
_entity.id
_entity.type
_entity.pdbx_description
1 polymer ?
#
loop_
_entity_poly.entity_id
_entity_poly.type
_entity_poly.pdbx_seq_one_letter_code
_entity_poly.pdbx_strand_id
1 'polypeptide(L)'
;MNYLQLAQRLRREMNDTGEGPFNVTNQSGRNLEYVDAIREAWLDIQSLRPWNGRFWGNGFDGDNLQELEASSDTPFIPKQFHVAIVYYAMQSKALSQNAQELVMRGQNEWDKYLHLLCELFLPTPSLGK
;
A
#
# COMPACT_ATOMS: atom_id res chain seq x y z
N MET A 1 1.50 -10.14 4.34
CA MET A 1 1.85 -9.18 5.39
C MET A 1 0.54 -8.61 5.86
N ASN A 2 0.26 -8.71 7.16
CA ASN A 2 -0.87 -8.00 7.75
C ASN A 2 -0.52 -6.52 7.96
N TYR A 3 -1.48 -5.74 8.41
CA TYR A 3 -1.37 -4.29 8.54
C TYR A 3 -0.21 -3.87 9.44
N LEU A 4 -0.03 -4.56 10.57
CA LEU A 4 1.12 -4.33 11.45
C LEU A 4 2.46 -4.59 10.74
N GLN A 5 2.57 -5.72 10.04
CA GLN A 5 3.79 -6.09 9.32
C GLN A 5 4.11 -5.11 8.18
N LEU A 6 3.09 -4.54 7.53
CA LEU A 6 3.25 -3.50 6.51
C LEU A 6 3.81 -2.21 7.11
N ALA A 7 3.25 -1.73 8.23
CA ALA A 7 3.74 -0.53 8.91
C ALA A 7 5.18 -0.72 9.41
N GLN A 8 5.49 -1.87 10.00
CA GLN A 8 6.85 -2.23 10.40
C GLN A 8 7.81 -2.32 9.21
N ARG A 9 7.33 -2.80 8.05
CA ARG A 9 8.13 -2.86 6.83
C ARG A 9 8.42 -1.46 6.29
N LEU A 10 7.42 -0.57 6.24
CA LEU A 10 7.60 0.83 5.83
C LEU A 10 8.66 1.52 6.69
N ARG A 11 8.58 1.40 8.02
CA ARG A 11 9.60 1.95 8.92
C ARG A 11 11.01 1.49 8.55
N ARG A 12 11.20 0.19 8.31
CA ARG A 12 12.50 -0.37 7.91
C ARG A 12 12.98 0.18 6.58
N GLU A 13 12.09 0.34 5.60
CA GLU A 13 12.45 0.92 4.29
C GLU A 13 12.81 2.40 4.39
N MET A 14 12.26 3.12 5.38
CA MET A 14 12.60 4.51 5.69
C MET A 14 13.89 4.65 6.52
N ASN A 15 14.63 3.56 6.76
CA ASN A 15 15.86 3.51 7.56
C ASN A 15 15.72 4.10 8.97
N ASP A 16 14.50 4.06 9.53
CA ASP A 16 14.26 4.63 10.84
C ASP A 16 14.75 3.71 11.97
N THR A 17 15.35 4.26 13.00
CA THR A 17 15.84 3.54 14.17
C THR A 17 14.70 3.26 15.16
N GLY A 18 14.53 2.00 15.56
CA GLY A 18 13.48 1.57 16.51
C GLY A 18 12.98 0.15 16.29
N GLU A 19 12.08 -0.33 17.16
CA GLU A 19 11.47 -1.68 17.07
C GLU A 19 9.95 -1.65 16.83
N GLY A 20 9.30 -0.49 17.01
CA GLY A 20 7.86 -0.34 16.79
C GLY A 20 7.45 -0.28 15.29
N PRO A 21 6.15 -0.14 15.01
CA PRO A 21 5.03 -0.29 15.94
C PRO A 21 4.80 -1.77 16.34
N PHE A 22 4.26 -2.04 17.53
CA PHE A 22 3.86 -3.39 17.99
C PHE A 22 2.35 -3.66 17.84
N ASN A 23 1.58 -2.61 17.61
CA ASN A 23 0.15 -2.60 17.30
C ASN A 23 -0.15 -1.39 16.40
N VAL A 24 -1.31 -1.38 15.76
CA VAL A 24 -1.73 -0.28 14.85
C VAL A 24 -2.74 0.67 15.48
N THR A 25 -3.29 0.29 16.63
CA THR A 25 -4.27 1.10 17.37
C THR A 25 -3.57 1.97 18.42
N ASN A 26 -4.16 3.13 18.73
CA ASN A 26 -3.67 4.08 19.73
C ASN A 26 -2.19 4.46 19.55
N GLN A 27 -1.72 4.52 18.31
CA GLN A 27 -0.36 5.01 18.03
C GLN A 27 -0.31 6.53 18.15
N SER A 28 0.89 7.04 18.42
CA SER A 28 1.17 8.47 18.44
C SER A 28 2.53 8.76 17.81
N GLY A 29 2.73 9.99 17.34
CA GLY A 29 3.98 10.42 16.72
C GLY A 29 4.33 9.57 15.51
N ARG A 30 5.62 9.23 15.35
CA ARG A 30 6.14 8.60 14.13
C ARG A 30 5.56 7.21 13.83
N ASN A 31 5.16 6.45 14.84
CA ASN A 31 4.48 5.16 14.62
C ASN A 31 3.10 5.35 13.98
N LEU A 32 2.36 6.38 14.40
CA LEU A 32 1.05 6.71 13.83
C LEU A 32 1.22 7.08 12.36
N GLU A 33 2.25 7.89 12.04
CA GLU A 33 2.54 8.28 10.65
C GLU A 33 2.79 7.07 9.73
N TYR A 34 3.46 6.00 10.20
CA TYR A 34 3.65 4.79 9.39
C TYR A 34 2.37 3.96 9.23
N VAL A 35 1.57 3.91 10.29
CA VAL A 35 0.28 3.20 10.30
C VAL A 35 -0.69 3.88 9.33
N ASP A 36 -0.81 5.21 9.41
CA ASP A 36 -1.69 5.99 8.56
C ASP A 36 -1.22 5.98 7.10
N ALA A 37 0.09 6.13 6.84
CA ALA A 37 0.62 6.08 5.48
C ALA A 37 0.33 4.75 4.77
N ILE A 38 0.34 3.62 5.49
CA ILE A 38 -0.04 2.32 4.90
C ILE A 38 -1.54 2.25 4.63
N ARG A 39 -2.38 2.78 5.53
CA ARG A 39 -3.84 2.80 5.35
C ARG A 39 -4.21 3.63 4.12
N GLU A 40 -3.69 4.86 4.05
CA GLU A 40 -3.90 5.79 2.94
C GLU A 40 -3.41 5.18 1.62
N ALA A 41 -2.18 4.66 1.59
CA ALA A 41 -1.64 4.01 0.40
C ALA A 41 -2.50 2.84 -0.09
N TRP A 42 -3.09 2.06 0.82
CA TRP A 42 -3.94 0.96 0.42
C TRP A 42 -5.27 1.43 -0.17
N LEU A 43 -5.88 2.47 0.39
CA LEU A 43 -7.09 3.09 -0.17
C LEU A 43 -6.82 3.74 -1.54
N ASP A 44 -5.68 4.42 -1.67
CA ASP A 44 -5.26 5.05 -2.92
C ASP A 44 -5.05 4.02 -4.03
N ILE A 45 -4.37 2.91 -3.75
CA ILE A 45 -4.14 1.84 -4.73
C ILE A 45 -5.46 1.25 -5.23
N GLN A 46 -6.42 1.02 -4.33
CA GLN A 46 -7.74 0.51 -4.72
C GLN A 46 -8.49 1.50 -5.61
N SER A 47 -8.30 2.80 -5.40
CA SER A 47 -8.96 3.88 -6.15
C SER A 47 -8.17 4.36 -7.38
N LEU A 48 -6.94 3.88 -7.56
CA LEU A 48 -6.00 4.41 -8.55
C LEU A 48 -6.49 4.21 -10.00
N ARG A 49 -7.19 3.11 -10.26
CA ARG A 49 -7.65 2.71 -11.59
C ARG A 49 -8.98 1.96 -11.47
N PRO A 50 -9.78 1.91 -12.55
CA PRO A 50 -10.93 1.02 -12.61
C PRO A 50 -10.48 -0.43 -12.74
N TRP A 51 -10.10 -1.05 -11.63
CA TRP A 51 -9.65 -2.44 -11.60
C TRP A 51 -10.78 -3.40 -11.98
N ASN A 52 -10.44 -4.49 -12.66
CA ASN A 52 -11.37 -5.55 -13.01
C ASN A 52 -11.77 -6.37 -11.76
N GLY A 53 -12.79 -7.22 -11.90
CA GLY A 53 -13.30 -8.06 -10.82
C GLY A 53 -12.29 -9.03 -10.18
N ARG A 54 -11.13 -9.28 -10.80
CA ARG A 54 -10.09 -10.18 -10.25
C ARG A 54 -9.21 -9.49 -9.21
N PHE A 55 -9.18 -8.16 -9.21
CA PHE A 55 -8.46 -7.39 -8.21
C PHE A 55 -9.11 -7.55 -6.84
N TRP A 56 -10.45 -7.42 -6.81
CA TRP A 56 -11.22 -7.28 -5.59
C TRP A 56 -11.32 -8.59 -4.81
N GLY A 57 -11.16 -8.47 -3.49
CA GLY A 57 -11.48 -9.54 -2.55
C GLY A 57 -12.99 -9.73 -2.40
N ASN A 58 -13.39 -10.84 -1.78
CA ASN A 58 -14.80 -11.12 -1.53
C ASN A 58 -15.46 -9.98 -0.74
N GLY A 59 -16.51 -9.40 -1.30
CA GLY A 59 -17.29 -8.33 -0.68
C GLY A 59 -16.75 -6.91 -0.86
N PHE A 60 -15.63 -6.73 -1.59
CA PHE A 60 -15.10 -5.41 -1.93
C PHE A 60 -15.28 -5.13 -3.42
N ASP A 61 -15.36 -3.85 -3.76
CA ASP A 61 -15.45 -3.34 -5.13
C ASP A 61 -15.05 -1.85 -5.16
N GLY A 62 -15.28 -1.17 -6.29
CA GLY A 62 -14.94 0.24 -6.45
C GLY A 62 -15.74 1.20 -5.57
N ASP A 63 -16.89 0.76 -5.04
CA ASP A 63 -17.74 1.56 -4.14
C ASP A 63 -17.56 1.14 -2.66
N ASN A 64 -17.15 -0.12 -2.42
CA ASN A 64 -16.84 -0.66 -1.10
C ASN A 64 -15.36 -1.05 -0.98
N LEU A 65 -14.53 -0.10 -0.52
CA LEU A 65 -13.09 -0.28 -0.36
C LEU A 65 -12.74 -1.01 0.95
N GLN A 66 -11.64 -1.73 0.96
CA GLN A 66 -11.08 -2.31 2.18
C GLN A 66 -10.26 -1.26 2.93
N GLU A 67 -10.70 -0.93 4.14
CA GLU A 67 -9.93 -0.19 5.13
C GLU A 67 -9.20 -1.15 6.09
N LEU A 68 -7.96 -0.82 6.45
CA LEU A 68 -7.18 -1.59 7.42
C LEU A 68 -7.26 -0.91 8.79
N GLU A 69 -7.83 -1.59 9.78
CA GLU A 69 -8.08 -1.04 11.12
C GLU A 69 -7.32 -1.80 12.20
N ALA A 70 -7.36 -3.13 12.16
CA ALA A 70 -6.74 -4.00 13.15
C ALA A 70 -5.38 -4.52 12.70
N SER A 71 -4.48 -4.80 13.66
CA SER A 71 -3.13 -5.29 13.37
C SER A 71 -3.10 -6.60 12.57
N SER A 72 -4.15 -7.42 12.71
CA SER A 72 -4.33 -8.68 12.00
C SER A 72 -4.86 -8.53 10.58
N ASP A 73 -5.38 -7.35 10.22
CA ASP A 73 -6.02 -7.15 8.92
C ASP A 73 -5.01 -7.39 7.81
N THR A 74 -5.41 -8.17 6.82
CA THR A 74 -4.57 -8.49 5.67
C THR A 74 -5.22 -7.92 4.43
N PRO A 75 -4.48 -7.14 3.61
CA PRO A 75 -5.00 -6.69 2.33
C PRO A 75 -5.48 -7.89 1.51
N PHE A 76 -6.60 -7.74 0.81
CA PHE A 76 -7.13 -8.85 0.01
C PHE A 76 -6.25 -9.20 -1.20
N ILE A 77 -5.35 -8.30 -1.61
CA ILE A 77 -4.46 -8.54 -2.75
C ILE A 77 -3.50 -9.71 -2.50
N PRO A 78 -3.07 -10.40 -3.58
CA PRO A 78 -2.13 -11.50 -3.44
C PRO A 78 -0.87 -11.11 -2.67
N LYS A 79 -0.36 -12.05 -1.85
CA LYS A 79 0.72 -11.76 -0.89
C LYS A 79 1.99 -11.15 -1.51
N GLN A 80 2.26 -11.47 -2.77
CA GLN A 80 3.38 -10.95 -3.56
C GLN A 80 3.29 -9.43 -3.82
N PHE A 81 2.09 -8.86 -3.83
CA PHE A 81 1.85 -7.43 -4.08
C PHE A 81 1.77 -6.59 -2.81
N HIS A 82 1.80 -7.20 -1.62
CA HIS A 82 1.76 -6.46 -0.36
C HIS A 82 2.89 -5.43 -0.22
N VAL A 83 4.07 -5.72 -0.77
CA VAL A 83 5.20 -4.77 -0.72
C VAL A 83 4.96 -3.55 -1.62
N ALA A 84 4.09 -3.64 -2.63
CA ALA A 84 3.71 -2.52 -3.46
C ALA A 84 3.03 -1.41 -2.64
N ILE A 85 2.19 -1.79 -1.65
CA ILE A 85 1.58 -0.86 -0.70
C ILE A 85 2.66 -0.11 0.07
N VAL A 86 3.70 -0.82 0.51
CA VAL A 86 4.82 -0.21 1.24
C VAL A 86 5.56 0.81 0.36
N TYR A 87 5.88 0.47 -0.88
CA TYR A 87 6.60 1.38 -1.78
C TYR A 87 5.75 2.58 -2.22
N TYR A 88 4.44 2.42 -2.32
CA TYR A 88 3.52 3.55 -2.54
C TYR A 88 3.52 4.49 -1.33
N ALA A 89 3.33 3.95 -0.11
CA ALA A 89 3.37 4.72 1.13
C ALA A 89 4.73 5.42 1.35
N MET A 90 5.82 4.74 0.99
CA MET A 90 7.19 5.26 1.10
C MET A 90 7.37 6.56 0.32
N GLN A 91 6.78 6.70 -0.86
CA GLN A 91 6.93 7.92 -1.68
C GLN A 91 6.33 9.14 -0.98
N SER A 92 5.08 9.04 -0.52
CA SER A 92 4.40 10.10 0.21
C SER A 92 5.17 10.47 1.49
N LYS A 93 5.59 9.45 2.25
CA LYS A 93 6.30 9.66 3.51
C LYS A 93 7.72 10.21 3.35
N ALA A 94 8.43 9.82 2.29
CA ALA A 94 9.75 10.32 1.96
C ALA A 94 9.69 11.78 1.46
N LEU A 95 8.65 12.13 0.69
CA LEU A 95 8.40 13.51 0.28
C LEU A 95 8.19 14.41 1.50
N SER A 96 7.40 13.96 2.48
CA SER A 96 7.17 14.71 3.72
C SER A 96 8.44 14.94 4.57
N GLN A 97 9.49 14.13 4.35
CA GLN A 97 10.77 14.20 5.07
C GLN A 97 11.91 14.81 4.21
N ASN A 98 11.60 15.30 3.01
CA ASN A 98 12.59 15.78 2.03
C ASN A 98 13.69 14.73 1.68
N ALA A 99 13.36 13.45 1.76
CA ALA A 99 14.28 12.35 1.46
C ALA A 99 14.16 11.92 -0.01
N GLN A 100 14.74 12.70 -0.93
CA GLN A 100 14.59 12.48 -2.38
C GLN A 100 15.10 11.12 -2.87
N GLU A 101 16.13 10.55 -2.23
CA GLU A 101 16.63 9.21 -2.59
C GLU A 101 15.59 8.12 -2.30
N LEU A 102 14.93 8.19 -1.15
CA LEU A 102 13.81 7.29 -0.81
C LEU A 102 12.61 7.49 -1.74
N VAL A 103 12.33 8.71 -2.20
CA VAL A 103 11.27 8.95 -3.21
C VAL A 103 11.61 8.24 -4.53
N MET A 104 12.81 8.43 -5.05
CA MET A 104 13.24 7.79 -6.31
C MET A 104 13.23 6.26 -6.20
N ARG A 105 13.64 5.72 -5.05
CA ARG A 105 13.59 4.28 -4.78
C ARG A 105 12.15 3.78 -4.72
N GLY A 106 11.28 4.49 -4.00
CA GLY A 106 9.86 4.17 -3.89
C GLY A 106 9.16 4.16 -5.25
N GLN A 107 9.45 5.15 -6.10
CA GLN A 107 8.93 5.24 -7.48
C GLN A 107 9.39 4.05 -8.34
N ASN A 108 10.69 3.78 -8.39
CA ASN A 108 11.24 2.71 -9.22
C ASN A 108 10.68 1.33 -8.82
N GLU A 109 10.57 1.06 -7.52
CA GLU A 109 9.98 -0.19 -7.05
C GLU A 109 8.47 -0.24 -7.30
N TRP A 110 7.75 0.85 -7.03
CA TRP A 110 6.31 0.95 -7.28
C TRP A 110 5.96 0.73 -8.75
N ASP A 111 6.72 1.31 -9.68
CA ASP A 111 6.46 1.17 -11.13
C ASP A 111 6.50 -0.29 -11.57
N LYS A 112 7.44 -1.09 -11.05
CA LYS A 112 7.51 -2.54 -11.32
C LYS A 112 6.23 -3.25 -10.90
N TYR A 113 5.75 -2.96 -9.69
CA TYR A 113 4.50 -3.58 -9.20
C TYR A 113 3.27 -3.03 -9.90
N LEU A 114 3.24 -1.74 -10.23
CA LEU A 114 2.14 -1.14 -10.97
C LEU A 114 2.00 -1.79 -12.35
N HIS A 115 3.10 -2.07 -13.04
CA HIS A 115 3.05 -2.80 -14.31
C HIS A 115 2.44 -4.18 -14.15
N LEU A 116 2.88 -4.95 -13.15
CA LEU A 116 2.33 -6.29 -12.88
C LEU A 116 0.85 -6.24 -12.46
N LEU A 117 0.47 -5.27 -11.64
CA LEU A 117 -0.93 -5.04 -11.26
C LEU A 117 -1.77 -4.70 -12.50
N CYS A 118 -1.27 -3.81 -13.35
CA CYS A 118 -1.97 -3.42 -14.57
C CYS A 118 -2.17 -4.61 -15.51
N GLU A 119 -1.15 -5.44 -15.69
CA GLU A 119 -1.21 -6.63 -16.55
C GLU A 119 -2.26 -7.64 -16.08
N LEU A 120 -2.37 -7.84 -14.76
CA LEU A 120 -3.26 -8.85 -14.18
C LEU A 120 -4.70 -8.33 -13.97
N PHE A 121 -4.84 -7.05 -13.63
CA PHE A 121 -6.05 -6.51 -13.04
C PHE A 121 -6.72 -5.39 -13.84
N LEU A 122 -6.17 -4.96 -14.99
CA LEU A 122 -6.94 -4.06 -15.85
C LEU A 122 -8.02 -4.80 -16.64
N PRO A 123 -9.16 -4.15 -16.91
CA PRO A 123 -10.17 -4.71 -17.80
C PRO A 123 -9.58 -4.84 -19.21
N THR A 124 -9.89 -5.96 -19.87
CA THR A 124 -9.49 -6.16 -21.27
C THR A 124 -10.11 -5.05 -22.13
N PRO A 125 -9.32 -4.31 -22.92
CA PRO A 125 -9.88 -3.30 -23.80
C PRO A 125 -10.86 -3.98 -24.76
N SER A 126 -12.14 -3.67 -24.63
CA SER A 126 -13.12 -4.08 -25.62
C SER A 126 -12.92 -3.18 -26.84
N LEU A 127 -12.30 -3.71 -27.90
CA LEU A 127 -12.42 -3.10 -29.22
C LEU A 127 -13.91 -3.18 -29.58
N GLY A 128 -14.60 -2.04 -29.54
CA GLY A 128 -16.01 -1.93 -29.88
C GLY A 128 -16.28 -2.65 -31.19
N LYS A 129 -17.30 -3.51 -31.19
CA LYS A 129 -17.85 -4.09 -32.42
C LYS A 129 -18.63 -3.04 -33.19
#